data_AF-A0AAV6WFE9-F1
#
_entry.id   AF-A0AAV6WFE9-F1
#
_cell.length_a   1.000
_cell.length_b   1.000
_cell.length_c   1.000
_cell.angle_alpha   90.00
_cell.angle_beta   90.00
_cell.angle_gamma   90.00
#
_symmetry.space_group_name_H-M   'P 1'
#
loop_
_entity.id
_entity.type
_entity.pdbx_description
1 polymer ?
#
loop_
_entity_poly.entity_id
_entity_poly.type
_entity_poly.pdbx_seq_one_letter_code
_entity_poly.pdbx_strand_id
1 'polypeptide(L)'
;MVPLPRSSSSHSSSYSVSMDALNSSAFRQESFDPKRKRIEDYNALRTKLLEKEKANVEKLLEPAKATWTQQGVTLVCDGWTNPQRRPLINFMAVNEGGTMFIRAVNFQGKYKDKWFISSLIKEVTVEVGVANVVQIITDNAPVCKAAGLLVEQAHPHVFWTPCVVHTLNLALKNICAAKNTQANEITYDECHWISELTATAMMIKNFITNHSVRLAMFNEFSKLKLFVVAETRFASVIIMLRRFRLIK
;
A
#
# COMPACT_ATOMS: atom_id res chain seq x y z
N MET A 1 -48.13 -27.85 27.99
CA MET A 1 -47.31 -26.64 27.74
C MET A 1 -46.12 -27.09 26.89
N VAL A 2 -46.25 -27.00 25.56
CA VAL A 2 -45.21 -27.42 24.61
C VAL A 2 -44.48 -26.16 24.16
N PRO A 3 -43.14 -26.06 24.29
CA PRO A 3 -42.42 -24.89 23.80
C PRO A 3 -42.38 -24.89 22.26
N LEU A 4 -42.80 -23.78 21.66
CA LEU A 4 -42.65 -23.52 20.22
C LEU A 4 -41.16 -23.39 19.85
N PRO A 5 -40.73 -23.91 18.68
CA PRO A 5 -39.37 -23.73 18.20
C PRO A 5 -39.11 -22.27 17.83
N ARG A 6 -38.01 -21.71 18.34
CA ARG A 6 -37.50 -20.38 17.99
C ARG A 6 -37.15 -20.35 16.51
N SER A 7 -37.73 -19.40 15.78
CA SER A 7 -37.34 -19.05 14.43
C SER A 7 -35.88 -18.62 14.41
N SER A 8 -35.06 -19.32 13.63
CA SER A 8 -33.72 -18.86 13.27
C SER A 8 -33.86 -17.72 12.27
N SER A 9 -33.66 -16.49 12.73
CA SER A 9 -33.53 -15.33 11.86
C SER A 9 -32.22 -15.46 11.08
N SER A 10 -32.30 -15.90 9.82
CA SER A 10 -31.22 -15.81 8.86
C SER A 10 -30.87 -14.33 8.68
N HIS A 11 -29.79 -13.88 9.31
CA HIS A 11 -29.19 -12.58 9.03
C HIS A 11 -28.64 -12.63 7.60
N SER A 12 -29.41 -12.09 6.66
CA SER A 12 -28.92 -11.67 5.35
C SER A 12 -27.89 -10.58 5.55
N SER A 13 -26.61 -10.96 5.57
CA SER A 13 -25.51 -10.01 5.42
C SER A 13 -25.55 -9.51 3.98
N SER A 14 -26.03 -8.28 3.75
CA SER A 14 -25.93 -7.64 2.45
C SER A 14 -24.46 -7.36 2.14
N TYR A 15 -23.85 -8.22 1.33
CA TYR A 15 -22.53 -7.96 0.77
C TYR A 15 -22.68 -6.84 -0.26
N SER A 16 -22.09 -5.68 0.01
CA SER A 16 -21.98 -4.62 -0.98
C SER A 16 -20.79 -4.91 -1.89
N VAL A 17 -21.03 -4.87 -3.21
CA VAL A 17 -20.00 -5.02 -4.24
C VAL A 17 -19.56 -3.61 -4.65
N SER A 18 -18.25 -3.38 -4.74
CA SER A 18 -17.72 -2.09 -5.22
C SER A 18 -18.14 -1.84 -6.68
N MET A 19 -18.49 -0.60 -7.00
CA MET A 19 -18.76 -0.16 -8.37
C MET A 19 -17.55 -0.43 -9.29
N ASP A 20 -16.32 -0.38 -8.76
CA ASP A 20 -15.10 -0.69 -9.49
C ASP A 20 -15.02 -2.16 -9.89
N ALA A 21 -15.51 -3.07 -9.03
CA ALA A 21 -15.56 -4.49 -9.35
C ALA A 21 -16.53 -4.76 -10.51
N LEU A 22 -17.69 -4.08 -10.52
CA LEU A 22 -18.68 -4.14 -11.61
C LEU A 22 -18.15 -3.54 -12.92
N ASN A 23 -17.31 -2.51 -12.83
CA ASN A 23 -16.71 -1.86 -13.98
C ASN A 23 -15.40 -2.54 -14.46
N SER A 24 -14.93 -3.59 -13.79
CA SER A 24 -13.70 -4.28 -14.19
C SER A 24 -13.85 -4.95 -15.56
N SER A 25 -12.77 -5.02 -16.34
CA SER A 25 -12.74 -5.74 -17.62
C SER A 25 -13.06 -7.22 -17.43
N ALA A 26 -12.55 -7.82 -16.35
CA ALA A 26 -12.83 -9.19 -15.96
C ALA A 26 -14.33 -9.44 -15.75
N PHE A 27 -15.02 -8.58 -14.96
CA PHE A 27 -16.46 -8.72 -14.74
C PHE A 27 -17.28 -8.54 -16.02
N ARG A 28 -16.91 -7.59 -16.88
CA ARG A 28 -17.57 -7.36 -18.17
C ARG A 28 -17.40 -8.56 -19.11
N GLN A 29 -16.20 -9.15 -19.17
CA GLN A 29 -15.92 -10.32 -19.98
C GLN A 29 -16.67 -11.56 -19.48
N GLU A 30 -16.78 -11.71 -18.16
CA GLU A 30 -17.46 -12.84 -17.51
C GLU A 30 -18.99 -12.77 -17.51
N SER A 31 -19.56 -11.56 -17.51
CA SER A 31 -21.02 -11.34 -17.48
C SER A 31 -21.68 -11.45 -18.86
N PHE A 32 -20.90 -11.30 -19.94
CA PHE A 32 -21.39 -11.30 -21.32
C PHE A 32 -20.94 -12.52 -22.13
N ASP A 33 -20.30 -13.53 -21.52
CA ASP A 33 -19.94 -14.78 -22.21
C ASP A 33 -21.21 -15.63 -22.48
N PRO A 34 -21.71 -15.70 -23.73
CA PRO A 34 -22.95 -16.40 -24.07
C PRO A 34 -22.82 -17.92 -23.94
N LYS A 35 -21.60 -18.45 -23.77
CA LYS A 35 -21.33 -19.88 -23.61
C LYS A 35 -21.34 -20.32 -22.14
N ARG A 36 -21.42 -19.38 -21.18
CA ARG A 36 -21.35 -19.70 -19.75
C ARG A 36 -22.69 -20.26 -19.24
N LYS A 37 -22.73 -21.57 -19.01
CA LYS A 37 -23.96 -22.30 -18.63
C LYS A 37 -24.29 -22.30 -17.13
N ARG A 38 -23.35 -21.94 -16.23
CA ARG A 38 -23.57 -21.94 -14.78
C ARG A 38 -22.53 -21.06 -14.05
N ILE A 39 -22.96 -20.38 -12.98
CA ILE A 39 -22.07 -19.69 -12.04
C ILE A 39 -21.42 -20.74 -11.13
N GLU A 40 -20.09 -20.70 -11.01
CA GLU A 40 -19.32 -21.64 -10.20
C GLU A 40 -19.57 -21.42 -8.71
N ASP A 41 -19.59 -22.51 -7.93
CA ASP A 41 -19.77 -22.43 -6.47
C ASP A 41 -18.56 -21.75 -5.80
N TYR A 42 -18.81 -21.11 -4.65
CA TYR A 42 -17.79 -20.47 -3.81
C TYR A 42 -16.60 -21.39 -3.52
N ASN A 43 -16.83 -22.69 -3.28
CA ASN A 43 -15.75 -23.63 -3.02
C ASN A 43 -14.90 -23.89 -4.26
N ALA A 44 -15.51 -23.97 -5.44
CA ALA A 44 -14.79 -24.14 -6.70
C ALA A 44 -13.92 -22.91 -7.00
N LEU A 45 -14.44 -21.70 -6.73
CA LEU A 45 -13.73 -20.43 -6.88
C LEU A 45 -12.48 -20.34 -5.98
N ARG A 46 -12.63 -20.59 -4.68
CA ARG A 46 -11.52 -20.42 -3.71
C ARG A 46 -10.45 -21.52 -3.74
N THR A 47 -10.67 -22.61 -4.46
CA THR A 47 -9.74 -23.76 -4.53
C THR A 47 -9.29 -24.01 -5.97
N LYS A 48 -10.03 -24.83 -6.72
CA LYS A 48 -9.66 -25.32 -8.05
C LYS A 48 -9.43 -24.19 -9.05
N LEU A 49 -10.33 -23.21 -9.09
CA LEU A 49 -10.21 -22.10 -10.05
C LEU A 49 -9.11 -21.13 -9.64
N LEU A 50 -8.93 -20.87 -8.35
CA LEU A 50 -7.81 -20.08 -7.85
C LEU A 50 -6.46 -20.73 -8.17
N GLU A 51 -6.32 -22.03 -7.95
CA GLU A 51 -5.10 -22.78 -8.29
C GLU A 51 -4.83 -22.76 -9.79
N LYS A 52 -5.87 -22.94 -10.62
CA LYS A 52 -5.76 -22.87 -12.08
C LYS A 52 -5.33 -21.47 -12.53
N GLU A 53 -5.93 -20.42 -11.98
CA GLU A 53 -5.59 -19.05 -12.35
C GLU A 53 -4.20 -18.67 -11.85
N LYS A 54 -3.81 -19.11 -10.66
CA LYS A 54 -2.44 -18.94 -10.16
C LYS A 54 -1.42 -19.58 -11.11
N ALA A 55 -1.65 -20.82 -11.53
CA ALA A 55 -0.77 -21.50 -12.49
C ALA A 55 -0.74 -20.79 -13.86
N ASN A 56 -1.89 -20.25 -14.31
CA ASN A 56 -1.95 -19.45 -15.53
C ASN A 56 -1.11 -18.17 -15.41
N VAL A 57 -1.27 -17.41 -14.32
CA VAL A 57 -0.49 -16.21 -14.03
C VAL A 57 1.00 -16.54 -13.92
N GLU A 58 1.38 -17.61 -13.22
CA GLU A 58 2.78 -18.05 -13.14
C GLU A 58 3.36 -18.30 -14.53
N LYS A 59 2.63 -19.00 -15.40
CA LYS A 59 3.03 -19.23 -16.80
C LYS A 59 3.17 -17.94 -17.60
N LEU A 60 2.26 -16.98 -17.43
CA LEU A 60 2.31 -15.68 -18.09
C LEU A 60 3.50 -14.82 -17.61
N LEU A 61 3.98 -15.07 -16.40
CA LEU A 61 5.10 -14.35 -15.80
C LEU A 61 6.47 -14.96 -16.16
N GLU A 62 6.54 -16.19 -16.65
CA GLU A 62 7.81 -16.84 -17.04
C GLU A 62 8.67 -16.03 -18.02
N PRO A 63 8.13 -15.35 -19.06
CA PRO A 63 8.94 -14.49 -19.92
C PRO A 63 9.61 -13.34 -19.15
N ALA A 64 8.94 -12.78 -18.14
CA ALA A 64 9.51 -11.74 -17.29
C ALA A 64 10.56 -12.32 -16.32
N LYS A 65 10.37 -13.55 -15.82
CA LYS A 65 11.38 -14.22 -14.98
C LYS A 65 12.64 -14.60 -15.76
N ALA A 66 12.48 -14.99 -17.02
CA ALA A 66 13.61 -15.38 -17.87
C ALA A 66 14.64 -14.25 -18.03
N THR A 67 14.21 -12.99 -18.01
CA THR A 67 15.11 -11.83 -18.13
C THR A 67 15.91 -11.53 -16.86
N TRP A 68 15.53 -12.09 -15.70
CA TRP A 68 16.18 -11.82 -14.41
C TRP A 68 17.67 -12.21 -14.40
N THR A 69 18.03 -13.29 -15.11
CA THR A 69 19.41 -13.79 -15.19
C THR A 69 20.35 -12.84 -15.92
N GLN A 70 19.83 -12.09 -16.90
CA GLN A 70 20.63 -11.18 -17.73
C GLN A 70 20.56 -9.73 -17.24
N GLN A 71 19.38 -9.28 -16.81
CA GLN A 71 19.13 -7.88 -16.43
C GLN A 71 19.32 -7.64 -14.93
N GLY A 72 19.32 -8.69 -14.12
CA GLY A 72 19.19 -8.58 -12.67
C GLY A 72 17.80 -8.11 -12.25
N VAL A 73 17.59 -8.10 -10.93
CA VAL A 73 16.32 -7.76 -10.29
C VAL A 73 16.56 -6.88 -9.07
N THR A 74 15.75 -5.83 -8.96
CA THR A 74 15.59 -5.05 -7.74
C THR A 74 14.41 -5.60 -6.94
N LEU A 75 14.67 -6.02 -5.70
CA LEU A 75 13.61 -6.36 -4.75
C LEU A 75 13.13 -5.09 -4.05
N VAL A 76 11.84 -4.82 -4.11
CA VAL A 76 11.21 -3.69 -3.42
C VAL A 76 10.30 -4.24 -2.33
N CYS A 77 10.47 -3.76 -1.10
CA CYS A 77 9.55 -4.06 -0.01
C CYS A 77 8.93 -2.80 0.60
N ASP A 78 7.62 -2.83 0.83
CA ASP A 78 6.88 -1.81 1.56
C ASP A 78 6.16 -2.44 2.76
N GLY A 79 6.28 -1.80 3.92
CA GLY A 79 5.62 -2.22 5.14
C GLY A 79 4.48 -1.27 5.47
N TRP A 80 3.29 -1.79 5.72
CA TRP A 80 2.17 -0.98 6.16
C TRP A 80 1.30 -1.68 7.19
N THR A 81 0.59 -0.88 7.97
CA THR A 81 -0.40 -1.39 8.92
C THR A 81 -1.77 -1.04 8.38
N ASN A 82 -2.61 -2.04 8.16
CA ASN A 82 -3.95 -1.81 7.66
C ASN A 82 -4.85 -1.16 8.75
N PRO A 83 -6.05 -0.67 8.42
CA PRO A 83 -6.97 -0.05 9.39
C PRO A 83 -7.37 -0.97 10.56
N GLN A 84 -7.33 -2.28 10.36
CA GLN A 84 -7.58 -3.30 11.38
C GLN A 84 -6.34 -3.59 12.26
N ARG A 85 -5.30 -2.76 12.17
CA ARG A 85 -4.01 -2.90 12.88
C ARG A 85 -3.25 -4.18 12.55
N ARG A 86 -3.48 -4.77 11.37
CA ARG A 86 -2.72 -5.93 10.90
C ARG A 86 -1.51 -5.44 10.11
N PRO A 87 -0.30 -5.78 10.54
CA PRO A 87 0.90 -5.36 9.85
C PRO A 87 1.20 -6.31 8.68
N LEU A 88 1.49 -5.73 7.54
CA LEU A 88 1.74 -6.41 6.27
C LEU A 88 3.03 -5.87 5.66
N ILE A 89 3.79 -6.76 5.03
CA ILE A 89 4.92 -6.40 4.18
C ILE A 89 4.73 -7.06 2.83
N ASN A 90 4.80 -6.28 1.76
CA ASN A 90 4.74 -6.78 0.38
C ASN A 90 6.13 -6.77 -0.23
N PHE A 91 6.39 -7.75 -1.08
CA PHE A 91 7.62 -7.90 -1.85
C PHE A 91 7.30 -7.92 -3.34
N MET A 92 8.04 -7.12 -4.09
CA MET A 92 7.92 -7.03 -5.53
C MET A 92 9.32 -7.17 -6.14
N ALA A 93 9.40 -7.89 -7.25
CA ALA A 93 10.58 -7.94 -8.11
C ALA A 93 10.40 -6.94 -9.25
N VAL A 94 11.40 -6.09 -9.48
CA VAL A 94 11.37 -5.05 -10.50
C VAL A 94 12.62 -5.17 -11.36
N ASN A 95 12.43 -5.20 -12.67
CA ASN A 95 13.50 -5.06 -13.65
C ASN A 95 12.99 -4.30 -14.88
N GLU A 96 13.81 -4.21 -15.93
CA GLU A 96 13.42 -3.56 -17.18
C GLU A 96 12.22 -4.23 -17.85
N GLY A 97 12.09 -5.56 -17.71
CA GLY A 97 10.95 -6.34 -18.22
C GLY A 97 9.63 -6.09 -17.48
N GLY A 98 9.65 -5.40 -16.35
CA GLY A 98 8.45 -4.98 -15.63
C GLY A 98 8.52 -5.22 -14.12
N THR A 99 7.34 -5.27 -13.51
CA THR A 99 7.18 -5.44 -12.06
C THR A 99 6.31 -6.65 -11.78
N MET A 100 6.77 -7.49 -10.86
CA MET A 100 6.11 -8.72 -10.45
C MET A 100 5.89 -8.72 -8.95
N PHE A 101 4.66 -9.04 -8.52
CA PHE A 101 4.39 -9.33 -7.12
C PHE A 101 4.94 -10.71 -6.77
N ILE A 102 5.75 -10.80 -5.72
CA ILE A 102 6.32 -12.07 -5.25
C ILE A 102 5.47 -12.63 -4.12
N ARG A 103 5.36 -11.88 -3.02
CA ARG A 103 4.55 -12.29 -1.86
C ARG A 103 4.16 -11.12 -0.98
N ALA A 104 3.14 -11.35 -0.17
CA ALA A 104 2.80 -10.49 0.96
C ALA A 104 2.78 -11.33 2.23
N VAL A 105 3.32 -10.80 3.31
CA VAL A 105 3.41 -11.48 4.60
C VAL A 105 2.65 -10.68 5.64
N ASN A 106 1.61 -11.31 6.19
CA ASN A 106 0.99 -10.85 7.43
C ASN A 106 1.83 -11.34 8.61
N PHE A 107 2.23 -10.41 9.47
CA PHE A 107 3.04 -10.71 10.65
C PHE A 107 2.37 -10.23 11.95
N GLN A 108 1.03 -10.22 11.97
CA GLN A 108 0.27 -10.00 13.18
C GLN A 108 0.72 -10.95 14.30
N GLY A 109 0.96 -10.40 15.50
CA GLY A 109 1.47 -11.16 16.64
C GLY A 109 2.99 -11.40 16.63
N LYS A 110 3.71 -10.98 15.59
CA LYS A 110 5.18 -11.02 15.54
C LYS A 110 5.76 -9.64 15.83
N TYR A 111 6.90 -9.61 16.50
CA TYR A 111 7.65 -8.38 16.74
C TYR A 111 8.39 -7.95 15.47
N LYS A 112 8.22 -6.69 15.07
CA LYS A 112 8.89 -6.12 13.90
C LYS A 112 10.27 -5.61 14.30
N ASP A 113 11.27 -6.49 14.26
CA ASP A 113 12.68 -6.11 14.37
C ASP A 113 13.44 -6.27 13.05
N LYS A 114 14.70 -5.84 13.06
CA LYS A 114 15.56 -5.88 11.87
C LYS A 114 15.86 -7.31 11.43
N TRP A 115 15.91 -8.26 12.37
CA TRP A 115 16.23 -9.65 12.11
C TRP A 115 15.10 -10.33 11.37
N PHE A 116 13.87 -10.15 11.84
CA PHE A 116 12.65 -10.64 11.23
C PHE A 116 12.46 -10.08 9.81
N ILE A 117 12.63 -8.77 9.62
CA ILE A 117 12.52 -8.19 8.27
C ILE A 117 13.65 -8.71 7.37
N SER A 118 14.88 -8.82 7.88
CA SER A 118 16.00 -9.35 7.09
C SER A 118 15.79 -10.82 6.71
N SER A 119 15.17 -11.64 7.57
CA SER A 119 14.90 -13.04 7.26
C SER A 119 13.88 -13.16 6.14
N LEU A 120 12.81 -12.34 6.16
CA LEU A 120 11.84 -12.30 5.07
C LEU A 120 12.46 -11.86 3.76
N ILE A 121 13.33 -10.84 3.77
CA ILE A 121 14.05 -10.40 2.56
C ILE A 121 14.94 -11.53 2.04
N LYS A 122 15.65 -12.25 2.91
CA LYS A 122 16.50 -13.39 2.52
C LYS A 122 15.70 -14.53 1.93
N GLU A 123 14.55 -14.88 2.51
CA GLU A 123 13.63 -15.88 1.94
C GLU A 123 13.23 -15.52 0.51
N VAL A 124 12.83 -14.26 0.28
CA VAL A 124 12.45 -13.76 -1.05
C VAL A 124 13.65 -13.72 -2.00
N THR A 125 14.82 -13.38 -1.50
CA THR A 125 16.07 -13.38 -2.28
C THR A 125 16.40 -14.78 -2.78
N VAL A 126 16.17 -15.81 -1.96
CA VAL A 126 16.30 -17.22 -2.36
C VAL A 126 15.23 -17.60 -3.37
N GLU A 127 13.97 -17.21 -3.16
CA GLU A 127 12.85 -17.48 -4.08
C GLU A 127 13.08 -16.91 -5.48
N VAL A 128 13.62 -15.70 -5.58
CA VAL A 128 13.97 -15.03 -6.86
C VAL A 128 15.28 -15.55 -7.46
N GLY A 129 16.12 -16.20 -6.65
CA GLY A 129 17.47 -16.62 -6.99
C GLY A 129 18.48 -15.53 -6.62
N VAL A 130 19.36 -15.85 -5.67
CA VAL A 130 20.32 -14.90 -5.09
C VAL A 130 21.22 -14.24 -6.16
N ALA A 131 21.60 -14.98 -7.20
CA ALA A 131 22.42 -14.47 -8.30
C ALA A 131 21.69 -13.45 -9.19
N ASN A 132 20.36 -13.48 -9.22
CA ASN A 132 19.54 -12.56 -10.01
C ASN A 132 19.30 -11.24 -9.29
N VAL A 133 19.36 -11.24 -7.96
CA VAL A 133 19.10 -10.02 -7.18
C VAL A 133 20.34 -9.15 -7.19
N VAL A 134 20.18 -7.88 -7.58
CA VAL A 134 21.25 -6.87 -7.61
C VAL A 134 21.03 -5.75 -6.61
N GLN A 135 19.77 -5.48 -6.26
CA GLN A 135 19.41 -4.35 -5.38
C GLN A 135 18.24 -4.71 -4.47
N ILE A 136 18.25 -4.15 -3.26
CA ILE A 136 17.10 -4.15 -2.37
C ILE A 136 16.70 -2.71 -2.03
N ILE A 137 15.41 -2.41 -2.16
CA ILE A 137 14.80 -1.14 -1.77
C ILE A 137 13.82 -1.40 -0.64
N THR A 138 14.00 -0.70 0.47
CA THR A 138 13.07 -0.74 1.61
C THR A 138 12.57 0.66 1.96
N ASP A 139 11.54 0.75 2.81
CA ASP A 139 11.23 2.01 3.48
C ASP A 139 12.44 2.53 4.31
N ASN A 140 12.41 3.80 4.68
CA ASN A 140 13.51 4.45 5.40
C ASN A 140 13.41 4.30 6.92
N ALA A 141 12.47 3.50 7.44
CA ALA A 141 12.37 3.30 8.88
C ALA A 141 13.68 2.68 9.40
N PRO A 142 14.14 3.03 10.62
CA PRO A 142 15.39 2.52 11.16
C PRO A 142 15.52 1.00 11.12
N VAL A 143 14.42 0.30 11.38
CA VAL A 143 14.35 -1.18 11.35
C VAL A 143 14.56 -1.72 9.94
N CYS A 144 13.98 -1.08 8.92
CA CYS A 144 14.07 -1.51 7.53
C CYS A 144 15.45 -1.19 6.94
N LYS A 145 16.01 -0.02 7.27
CA LYS A 145 17.42 0.31 6.96
C LYS A 145 18.37 -0.74 7.53
N ALA A 146 18.22 -1.06 8.81
CA ALA A 146 19.06 -2.06 9.45
C ALA A 146 18.88 -3.46 8.81
N ALA A 147 17.65 -3.84 8.45
CA ALA A 147 17.38 -5.10 7.77
C ALA A 147 18.01 -5.15 6.37
N GLY A 148 17.92 -4.09 5.58
CA GLY A 148 18.54 -4.00 4.26
C GLY A 148 20.06 -4.14 4.31
N LEU A 149 20.70 -3.41 5.23
CA LEU A 149 22.14 -3.51 5.47
C LEU A 149 22.58 -4.92 5.91
N LEU A 150 21.76 -5.63 6.69
CA LEU A 150 22.04 -7.03 7.07
C LEU A 150 21.98 -8.00 5.89
N VAL A 151 21.23 -7.67 4.83
CA VAL A 151 21.15 -8.50 3.62
C VAL A 151 22.33 -8.18 2.69
N GLU A 152 22.67 -6.91 2.52
CA GLU A 152 23.86 -6.46 1.80
C GLU A 152 25.15 -7.05 2.39
N GLN A 153 25.26 -7.12 3.72
CA GLN A 153 26.37 -7.82 4.39
C GLN A 153 26.42 -9.33 4.10
N ALA A 154 25.27 -9.97 3.92
CA ALA A 154 25.18 -11.41 3.64
C ALA A 154 25.42 -11.73 2.15
N HIS A 155 25.16 -10.79 1.26
CA HIS A 155 25.28 -10.92 -0.18
C HIS A 155 26.00 -9.69 -0.75
N PRO A 156 27.35 -9.68 -0.78
CA PRO A 156 28.13 -8.50 -1.13
C PRO A 156 27.89 -7.92 -2.54
N HIS A 157 27.29 -8.70 -3.44
CA HIS A 157 26.90 -8.24 -4.79
C HIS A 157 25.53 -7.53 -4.81
N VAL A 158 24.77 -7.59 -3.71
CA VAL A 158 23.46 -6.95 -3.56
C VAL A 158 23.62 -5.68 -2.74
N PHE A 159 23.31 -4.52 -3.33
CA PHE A 159 23.35 -3.25 -2.59
C PHE A 159 21.97 -2.85 -2.09
N TRP A 160 21.92 -2.24 -0.90
CA TRP A 160 20.69 -1.69 -0.34
C TRP A 160 20.56 -0.20 -0.62
N THR A 161 19.34 0.26 -0.93
CA THR A 161 19.03 1.69 -1.04
C THR A 161 17.72 2.05 -0.35
N PRO A 162 17.62 3.27 0.22
CA PRO A 162 16.36 3.76 0.79
C PRO A 162 15.35 4.09 -0.31
N CYS A 163 14.06 3.96 0.01
CA CYS A 163 12.99 4.35 -0.90
C CYS A 163 13.00 5.87 -1.18
N VAL A 164 13.15 6.24 -2.45
CA VAL A 164 13.14 7.65 -2.89
C VAL A 164 11.80 8.32 -2.57
N VAL A 165 10.67 7.65 -2.81
CA VAL A 165 9.33 8.20 -2.54
C VAL A 165 9.17 8.51 -1.04
N HIS A 166 9.64 7.60 -0.18
CA HIS A 166 9.60 7.82 1.26
C HIS A 166 10.55 8.94 1.68
N THR A 167 11.74 9.01 1.07
CA THR A 167 12.73 10.08 1.30
C THR A 167 12.14 11.46 0.98
N LEU A 168 11.52 11.60 -0.20
CA LEU A 168 10.87 12.85 -0.61
C LEU A 168 9.74 13.21 0.34
N ASN A 169 8.92 12.25 0.75
CA ASN A 169 7.87 12.52 1.72
C ASN A 169 8.40 12.98 3.09
N LEU A 170 9.50 12.42 3.57
CA LEU A 170 10.13 12.88 4.81
C LEU A 170 10.68 14.30 4.65
N ALA A 171 11.31 14.61 3.53
CA ALA A 171 11.78 15.97 3.23
C ALA A 171 10.61 16.97 3.23
N LEU A 172 9.51 16.65 2.55
CA LEU A 172 8.31 17.49 2.53
C LEU A 172 7.69 17.65 3.92
N LYS A 173 7.64 16.58 4.72
CA LYS A 173 7.17 16.66 6.11
C LYS A 173 8.03 17.60 6.96
N ASN A 174 9.35 17.54 6.80
CA ASN A 174 10.27 18.41 7.54
C ASN A 174 10.09 19.88 7.15
N ILE A 175 9.85 20.17 5.87
CA ILE A 175 9.54 21.54 5.39
C ILE A 175 8.22 22.04 5.99
N CYS A 176 7.18 21.19 5.99
CA CYS A 176 5.84 21.54 6.49
C CYS A 176 5.70 21.55 8.02
N ALA A 177 6.73 21.13 8.76
CA ALA A 177 6.73 21.08 10.22
C ALA A 177 8.11 21.50 10.77
N ALA A 178 8.71 22.52 10.14
CA ALA A 178 10.01 23.04 10.52
C ALA A 178 9.95 23.57 11.96
N LYS A 179 11.03 23.37 12.72
CA LYS A 179 11.19 23.92 14.07
C LYS A 179 12.25 25.02 14.03
N ASN A 180 12.04 26.04 14.86
CA ASN A 180 13.07 27.06 15.07
C ASN A 180 14.19 26.46 15.92
N THR A 181 15.42 26.53 15.40
CA THR A 181 16.65 26.10 16.05
C THR A 181 17.72 27.16 15.80
N GLN A 182 18.73 27.20 16.66
CA GLN A 182 19.85 28.14 16.48
C GLN A 182 20.55 28.00 15.11
N ALA A 183 20.51 26.82 14.51
CA ALA A 183 21.18 26.54 13.23
C ALA A 183 20.38 27.00 11.99
N ASN A 184 19.10 27.37 12.14
CA ASN A 184 18.23 27.72 11.01
C ASN A 184 17.40 28.98 11.22
N GLU A 185 17.78 29.86 12.15
CA GLU A 185 17.01 31.07 12.53
C GLU A 185 16.62 31.92 11.32
N ILE A 186 17.59 32.28 10.47
CA ILE A 186 17.36 33.08 9.25
C ILE A 186 16.34 32.39 8.31
N THR A 187 16.57 31.11 7.99
CA THR A 187 15.68 30.36 7.08
C THR A 187 14.31 30.11 7.71
N TYR A 188 14.24 29.95 9.03
CA TYR A 188 12.98 29.79 9.75
C TYR A 188 12.16 31.07 9.66
N ASP A 189 12.75 32.24 9.90
CA ASP A 189 12.04 33.51 9.79
C ASP A 189 11.47 33.74 8.38
N GLU A 190 12.19 33.33 7.32
CA GLU A 190 11.71 33.43 5.95
C GLU A 190 10.61 32.41 5.58
N CYS A 191 10.63 31.22 6.17
CA CYS A 191 9.84 30.07 5.70
C CYS A 191 8.84 29.48 6.71
N HIS A 192 8.78 29.98 7.95
CA HIS A 192 7.89 29.45 9.00
C HIS A 192 6.40 29.49 8.60
N TRP A 193 6.01 30.45 7.75
CA TRP A 193 4.67 30.57 7.19
C TRP A 193 4.18 29.27 6.52
N ILE A 194 5.07 28.43 5.99
CA ILE A 194 4.71 27.12 5.39
C ILE A 194 4.14 26.18 6.47
N SER A 195 4.76 26.19 7.65
CA SER A 195 4.32 25.38 8.79
C SER A 195 2.98 25.90 9.35
N GLU A 196 2.80 27.22 9.43
CA GLU A 196 1.54 27.85 9.84
C GLU A 196 0.39 27.58 8.87
N LEU A 197 0.66 27.72 7.56
CA LEU A 197 -0.29 27.39 6.49
C LEU A 197 -0.68 25.91 6.55
N THR A 198 0.31 25.03 6.75
CA THR A 198 0.07 23.59 6.92
C THR A 198 -0.82 23.32 8.13
N ALA A 199 -0.52 23.93 9.28
CA ALA A 199 -1.30 23.76 10.51
C ALA A 199 -2.76 24.22 10.31
N THR A 200 -2.95 25.38 9.67
CA THR A 200 -4.27 25.93 9.33
C THR A 200 -5.05 24.99 8.41
N ALA A 201 -4.41 24.51 7.34
CA ALA A 201 -5.05 23.58 6.41
C ALA A 201 -5.45 22.27 7.10
N MET A 202 -4.60 21.73 7.98
CA MET A 202 -4.90 20.53 8.75
C MET A 202 -6.02 20.75 9.77
N MET A 203 -6.09 21.92 10.40
CA MET A 203 -7.17 22.31 11.30
C MET A 203 -8.51 22.34 10.55
N ILE A 204 -8.59 23.04 9.42
CA ILE A 204 -9.80 23.12 8.59
C ILE A 204 -10.22 21.72 8.13
N LYS A 205 -9.26 20.95 7.61
CA LYS A 205 -9.51 19.57 7.16
C LYS A 205 -10.07 18.72 8.29
N ASN A 206 -9.48 18.77 9.49
CA ASN A 206 -9.95 17.98 10.63
C ASN A 206 -11.32 18.43 11.12
N PHE A 207 -11.59 19.74 11.16
CA PHE A 207 -12.91 20.27 11.49
C PHE A 207 -13.97 19.74 10.52
N ILE A 208 -13.74 19.81 9.21
CA ILE A 208 -14.70 19.30 8.23
C ILE A 208 -14.85 17.79 8.34
N THR A 209 -13.75 17.02 8.38
CA THR A 209 -13.84 15.55 8.33
C THR A 209 -14.34 14.91 9.61
N ASN A 210 -14.14 15.54 10.78
CA ASN A 210 -14.55 14.97 12.06
C ASN A 210 -15.97 15.37 12.48
N HIS A 211 -16.60 16.31 11.78
CA HIS A 211 -17.99 16.70 12.03
C HIS A 211 -18.89 16.26 10.87
N SER A 212 -19.69 15.21 11.09
CA SER A 212 -20.52 14.56 10.07
C SER A 212 -21.39 15.53 9.27
N VAL A 213 -22.01 16.52 9.94
CA VAL A 213 -22.82 17.56 9.30
C VAL A 213 -21.98 18.47 8.40
N ARG A 214 -20.78 18.88 8.84
CA ARG A 214 -19.87 19.71 8.05
C ARG A 214 -19.31 18.95 6.86
N LEU A 215 -19.00 17.67 7.05
CA LEU A 215 -18.58 16.78 5.97
C LEU A 215 -19.69 16.60 4.93
N ALA A 216 -20.94 16.41 5.35
CA ALA A 216 -22.08 16.29 4.45
C ALA A 216 -22.27 17.57 3.63
N MET A 217 -22.30 18.73 4.29
CA MET A 217 -22.37 20.04 3.64
C MET A 217 -21.20 20.25 2.66
N PHE A 218 -19.97 19.96 3.07
CA PHE A 218 -18.81 20.07 2.18
C PHE A 218 -18.95 19.20 0.92
N ASN A 219 -19.43 17.97 1.07
CA ASN A 219 -19.64 17.05 -0.04
C ASN A 219 -20.81 17.44 -0.96
N GLU A 220 -21.75 18.23 -0.47
CA GLU A 220 -22.87 18.77 -1.25
C GLU A 220 -22.41 19.92 -2.15
N PHE A 221 -21.61 20.84 -1.60
CA PHE A 221 -21.18 22.06 -2.31
C PHE A 221 -19.84 21.90 -3.05
N SER A 222 -19.05 20.87 -2.75
CA SER A 222 -17.76 20.62 -3.40
C SER A 222 -17.69 19.26 -4.07
N LYS A 223 -17.21 19.24 -5.32
CA LYS A 223 -16.85 18.01 -6.03
C LYS A 223 -15.52 17.41 -5.56
N LEU A 224 -14.72 18.18 -4.81
CA LEU A 224 -13.46 17.71 -4.25
C LEU A 224 -13.74 16.89 -2.98
N LYS A 225 -12.90 15.91 -2.71
CA LYS A 225 -12.88 15.21 -1.42
C LYS A 225 -11.73 15.73 -0.58
N LEU A 226 -11.90 15.86 0.73
CA LEU A 226 -10.78 16.07 1.64
C LEU A 226 -10.20 14.71 2.02
N PHE A 227 -8.88 14.58 2.06
CA PHE A 227 -8.28 13.29 2.40
C PHE A 227 -8.65 12.88 3.82
N VAL A 228 -9.20 11.68 3.95
CA VAL A 228 -9.21 10.94 5.21
C VAL A 228 -7.82 10.32 5.39
N VAL A 229 -7.39 10.12 6.64
CA VAL A 229 -6.02 9.74 7.08
C VAL A 229 -5.40 8.52 6.34
N ALA A 230 -6.20 7.76 5.58
CA ALA A 230 -5.78 6.55 4.86
C ALA A 230 -5.56 6.70 3.34
N GLU A 231 -6.03 7.76 2.67
CA GLU A 231 -6.06 7.81 1.20
C GLU A 231 -4.71 8.10 0.53
N THR A 232 -3.84 8.91 1.16
CA THR A 232 -2.49 9.18 0.65
C THR A 232 -1.46 9.14 1.78
N ARG A 233 -0.57 8.14 1.76
CA ARG A 233 0.52 8.01 2.75
C ARG A 233 1.66 9.01 2.52
N PHE A 234 1.74 9.58 1.31
CA PHE A 234 2.82 10.45 0.88
C PHE A 234 2.28 11.80 0.38
N ALA A 235 2.98 12.89 0.72
CA ALA A 235 2.68 14.26 0.31
C ALA A 235 1.25 14.76 0.61
N SER A 236 0.56 14.16 1.60
CA SER A 236 -0.83 14.43 1.93
C SER A 236 -1.12 15.91 2.20
N VAL A 237 -0.19 16.60 2.88
CA VAL A 237 -0.27 18.04 3.16
C VAL A 237 -0.30 18.87 1.87
N ILE A 238 0.61 18.61 0.93
CA ILE A 238 0.70 19.37 -0.33
C ILE A 238 -0.52 19.13 -1.19
N ILE A 239 -0.96 17.88 -1.31
CA ILE A 239 -2.15 17.58 -2.09
C ILE A 239 -3.38 18.21 -1.42
N MET A 240 -3.43 18.26 -0.08
CA MET A 240 -4.48 18.99 0.63
C MET A 240 -4.46 20.49 0.32
N LEU A 241 -3.31 21.15 0.42
CA LEU A 241 -3.18 22.58 0.09
C LEU A 241 -3.61 22.87 -1.35
N ARG A 242 -3.22 22.01 -2.29
CA ARG A 242 -3.66 22.10 -3.70
C ARG A 242 -5.18 21.97 -3.83
N ARG A 243 -5.81 21.06 -3.07
CA ARG A 243 -7.27 20.92 -3.05
C ARG A 243 -7.95 22.15 -2.45
N PHE A 244 -7.43 22.69 -1.34
CA PHE A 244 -7.98 23.91 -0.75
C PHE A 244 -7.98 25.08 -1.73
N ARG A 245 -6.90 25.24 -2.50
CA ARG A 245 -6.83 26.26 -3.56
C ARG A 245 -7.89 26.09 -4.66
N LEU A 246 -8.41 24.89 -4.87
CA LEU A 246 -9.40 24.59 -5.90
C LEU A 246 -10.85 24.67 -5.41
N ILE A 247 -11.07 24.85 -4.11
CA ILE A 247 -12.40 25.11 -3.55
C ILE A 247 -12.76 26.55 -3.92
N LYS A 248 -13.89 26.70 -4.64
CA LYS A 248 -14.45 28.00 -5.02
C LYS A 248 -15.48 28.45 -3.99
#